data_AF-A0A957UBM6-F1
#
_entry.id   AF-A0A957UBM6-F1
#
_cell.length_a   1.000
_cell.length_b   1.000
_cell.length_c   1.000
_cell.angle_alpha   90.00
_cell.angle_beta   90.00
_cell.angle_gamma   90.00
#
_symmetry.space_group_name_H-M   'P 1'
#
loop_
_entity.id
_entity.type
_entity.pdbx_description
1 polymer ?
#
loop_
_entity_poly.entity_id
_entity_poly.type
_entity_poly.pdbx_seq_one_letter_code
_entity_poly.pdbx_strand_id
1 'polypeptide(L)'
;MPVNFVLSSRPGQTLHGTIRRLPYPYGTGGSGQTIEEKDKSTRIVIEESAEVGGYELGDLVRVTAEVEQAANVLWLPPQAIRNFNGRLFAVVQDGDVQRRTDVRIGVEAEDRVEILEGVEEGQTIVGP
;
A
#
# COMPACT_ATOMS: atom_id res chain seq x y z
N MET A 1 -2.72 11.78 -4.23
CA MET A 1 -2.21 10.40 -4.04
C MET A 1 -0.97 10.25 -4.88
N PRO A 2 0.19 10.03 -4.24
CA PRO A 2 1.45 9.85 -4.94
C PRO A 2 1.45 8.52 -5.70
N VAL A 3 2.12 8.53 -6.85
CA VAL A 3 2.36 7.34 -7.66
C VAL A 3 3.81 7.34 -8.12
N ASN A 4 4.33 6.15 -8.37
CA ASN A 4 5.62 5.93 -8.97
C ASN A 4 5.42 5.27 -10.34
N PHE A 5 6.20 5.68 -11.32
CA PHE A 5 6.23 5.15 -12.66
C PHE A 5 7.57 4.48 -12.93
N VAL A 6 7.53 3.33 -13.59
CA VAL A 6 8.72 2.64 -14.08
C VAL A 6 8.48 2.26 -15.54
N LEU A 7 9.36 2.74 -16.43
CA LEU A 7 9.32 2.36 -17.84
C LEU A 7 9.72 0.89 -18.01
N SER A 8 8.98 0.14 -18.81
CA SER A 8 9.31 -1.27 -19.08
C SER A 8 10.65 -1.41 -19.79
N SER A 9 11.04 -0.40 -20.58
CA SER A 9 12.34 -0.31 -21.25
C SER A 9 13.49 0.06 -20.31
N ARG A 10 13.20 0.65 -19.14
CA ARG A 10 14.20 1.13 -18.17
C ARG A 10 13.73 0.90 -16.72
N PRO A 11 13.78 -0.34 -16.24
CA PRO A 11 13.25 -0.71 -14.92
C PRO A 11 14.01 -0.08 -13.74
N GLY A 12 15.18 0.53 -13.96
CA GLY A 12 16.00 1.16 -12.92
C GLY A 12 15.75 2.67 -12.72
N GLN A 13 14.86 3.29 -13.52
CA GLN A 13 14.52 4.71 -13.38
C GLN A 13 13.08 4.85 -12.92
N THR A 14 12.92 5.37 -11.70
CA THR A 14 11.61 5.70 -11.14
C THR A 14 11.30 7.16 -11.43
N LEU A 15 10.15 7.42 -12.05
CA LEU A 15 9.57 8.75 -12.18
C LEU A 15 8.41 8.90 -11.19
N HIS A 16 8.08 10.13 -10.84
CA HIS A 16 7.09 10.44 -9.83
C HIS A 16 5.86 11.05 -10.47
N GLY A 17 4.74 10.95 -9.75
CA GLY A 17 3.61 11.75 -10.11
C GLY A 17 2.42 11.55 -9.21
N THR A 18 1.27 12.01 -9.69
CA THR A 18 0.06 12.08 -8.89
C THR A 18 -1.18 11.66 -9.66
N ILE A 19 -2.09 10.99 -8.97
CA ILE A 19 -3.45 10.75 -9.47
C ILE A 19 -4.21 12.08 -9.42
N ARG A 20 -4.58 12.61 -10.60
CA ARG A 20 -5.37 13.84 -10.73
C ARG A 20 -6.87 13.59 -10.80
N ARG A 21 -7.29 12.38 -11.18
CA ARG A 21 -8.72 12.01 -11.25
C ARG A 21 -8.91 10.51 -11.08
N LEU A 22 -9.77 10.17 -10.14
CA LEU A 22 -10.23 8.80 -9.94
C LEU A 22 -11.35 8.43 -10.92
N PRO A 23 -11.47 7.16 -11.29
CA PRO A 23 -12.53 6.67 -12.16
C PRO A 23 -13.89 6.74 -11.46
N TYR A 24 -14.98 6.74 -12.22
CA TYR A 24 -16.30 6.55 -11.62
C TYR A 24 -16.40 5.16 -10.95
N PRO A 25 -17.06 5.03 -9.78
CA PRO A 25 -17.77 6.06 -8.99
C PRO A 25 -16.91 6.80 -7.96
N TYR A 26 -15.60 6.53 -7.91
CA TYR A 26 -14.70 7.03 -6.87
C TYR A 26 -14.20 8.47 -7.12
N GLY A 27 -14.51 9.07 -8.26
CA GLY A 27 -14.15 10.45 -8.59
C GLY A 27 -15.12 11.14 -9.54
N THR A 28 -14.78 12.35 -9.97
CA THR A 28 -15.55 13.18 -10.92
C THR A 28 -15.38 12.75 -12.38
N GLY A 29 -14.89 11.53 -12.63
CA GLY A 29 -14.68 10.95 -13.95
C GLY A 29 -16.00 10.66 -14.68
N GLY A 30 -16.57 11.66 -15.33
CA GLY A 30 -17.70 11.50 -16.25
C GLY A 30 -18.78 12.56 -16.03
N SER A 31 -18.90 13.50 -16.97
CA SER A 31 -20.05 14.39 -17.11
C SER A 31 -21.21 13.75 -17.89
N GLY A 32 -21.07 12.48 -18.27
CA GLY A 32 -22.07 11.73 -19.05
C GLY A 32 -23.33 11.43 -18.23
N GLN A 33 -24.48 11.61 -18.86
CA GLN A 33 -25.78 11.37 -18.23
C GLN A 33 -26.08 9.86 -18.11
N THR A 34 -25.39 9.02 -18.89
CA THR A 34 -25.55 7.56 -18.90
C THR A 34 -24.35 6.84 -18.27
N ILE A 35 -24.53 5.60 -17.80
CA ILE A 35 -23.48 4.79 -17.15
C ILE A 35 -22.35 4.43 -18.14
N GLU A 36 -22.64 4.34 -19.43
CA GLU A 36 -21.69 3.98 -20.50
C GLU A 36 -20.73 5.14 -20.85
N GLU A 37 -21.15 6.39 -20.65
CA GLU A 37 -20.37 7.61 -20.89
C GLU A 37 -19.44 7.99 -19.72
N LYS A 38 -19.48 7.24 -18.61
CA LYS A 38 -18.67 7.53 -17.43
C LYS A 38 -17.25 7.04 -17.62
N ASP A 39 -16.29 7.91 -17.32
CA ASP A 39 -14.86 7.61 -17.48
C ASP A 39 -14.43 6.61 -16.38
N LYS A 40 -14.17 5.37 -16.80
CA LYS A 40 -13.68 4.29 -15.95
C LYS A 40 -12.16 4.29 -15.79
N SER A 41 -11.45 5.23 -16.42
CA SER A 41 -10.00 5.32 -16.34
C SER A 41 -9.53 6.19 -15.17
N THR A 42 -8.39 5.81 -14.57
CA THR A 42 -7.68 6.66 -13.61
C THR A 42 -6.78 7.60 -14.40
N ARG A 43 -6.90 8.92 -14.17
CA ARG A 43 -6.03 9.91 -14.82
C ARG A 43 -4.89 10.26 -13.90
N ILE A 44 -3.68 10.09 -14.39
CA ILE A 44 -2.44 10.27 -13.66
C ILE A 44 -1.57 11.27 -14.45
N VAL A 45 -0.76 12.03 -13.74
CA VAL A 45 0.22 12.98 -14.32
C VAL A 45 1.60 12.59 -13.81
N ILE A 46 2.56 12.54 -14.73
CA ILE A 46 3.99 12.42 -14.42
C ILE A 46 4.49 13.84 -14.13
N GLU A 47 5.24 14.01 -13.05
CA GLU A 47 5.75 15.32 -12.63
C GLU A 47 7.01 15.73 -13.42
N GLU A 48 7.88 14.77 -13.73
CA GLU A 48 9.04 15.00 -14.59
C GLU A 48 8.60 15.20 -16.05
N SER A 49 9.32 16.06 -16.78
CA SER A 49 9.09 16.25 -18.22
C SER A 49 9.54 15.05 -19.04
N ALA A 50 9.03 14.90 -20.26
CA ALA A 50 9.43 13.84 -21.19
C ALA A 50 10.95 13.84 -21.48
N GLU A 51 11.57 15.02 -21.51
CA GLU A 51 13.02 15.18 -21.72
C GLU A 51 13.82 14.64 -20.53
N VAL A 52 13.39 14.94 -19.30
CA VAL A 52 14.07 14.50 -18.06
C VAL A 52 13.79 13.03 -17.78
N GLY A 53 12.54 12.60 -17.96
CA GLY A 53 12.09 11.23 -17.74
C GLY A 53 12.41 10.28 -18.90
N GLY A 54 12.82 10.82 -20.06
CA GLY A 54 13.22 10.05 -21.24
C GLY A 54 12.12 9.14 -21.79
N TYR A 55 10.86 9.57 -21.73
CA TYR A 55 9.71 8.80 -22.17
C TYR A 55 9.03 9.43 -23.38
N GLU A 56 8.40 8.59 -24.20
CA GLU A 56 7.67 9.00 -25.40
C GLU A 56 6.25 8.43 -25.40
N LEU A 57 5.40 8.97 -26.27
CA LEU A 57 4.04 8.47 -26.42
C LEU A 57 4.07 7.03 -26.98
N GLY A 58 3.38 6.11 -26.31
CA GLY A 58 3.36 4.69 -26.68
C GLY A 58 4.23 3.82 -25.79
N ASP A 59 5.05 4.41 -24.91
CA ASP A 59 5.83 3.66 -23.93
C ASP A 59 4.92 2.92 -22.93
N LEU A 60 5.27 1.66 -22.68
CA LEU A 60 4.63 0.86 -21.64
C LEU A 60 5.24 1.18 -20.27
N VAL A 61 4.41 1.73 -19.39
CA VAL A 61 4.78 2.05 -18.01
C VAL A 61 4.06 1.16 -17.01
N ARG A 62 4.79 0.75 -15.95
CA ARG A 62 4.20 0.23 -14.73
C ARG A 62 3.96 1.40 -13.79
N VAL A 63 2.72 1.53 -13.30
CA VAL A 63 2.36 2.56 -12.34
C VAL A 63 2.02 1.90 -11.01
N THR A 64 2.67 2.33 -9.94
CA THR A 64 2.41 1.87 -8.58
C THR A 64 1.86 3.04 -7.79
N ALA A 65 0.63 2.91 -7.29
CA ALA A 65 0.00 3.94 -6.46
C ALA A 65 0.11 3.57 -4.99
N GLU A 66 0.57 4.51 -4.17
CA GLU A 66 0.55 4.37 -2.72
C GLU A 66 -0.83 4.81 -2.21
N VAL A 67 -1.61 3.85 -1.71
CA VAL A 67 -2.99 4.07 -1.28
C VAL A 67 -3.04 4.53 0.17
N GLU A 68 -2.23 3.92 1.03
CA GLU A 68 -2.18 4.18 2.45
C GLU A 68 -0.75 4.01 2.95
N GLN A 69 -0.33 4.87 3.87
CA GLN A 69 0.99 4.85 4.49
C GLN A 69 0.85 5.25 5.95
N ALA A 70 1.45 4.48 6.85
CA ALA A 70 1.56 4.79 8.26
C ALA A 70 3.05 4.89 8.65
N ALA A 71 3.45 6.02 9.24
CA ALA A 71 4.84 6.30 9.61
C ALA A 71 5.03 6.25 11.12
N ASN A 72 6.23 5.84 11.56
CA ASN A 72 6.59 5.69 12.98
C ASN A 72 5.67 4.75 13.75
N VAL A 73 5.34 3.60 13.15
CA VAL A 73 4.42 2.62 13.72
C VAL A 73 5.14 1.34 14.13
N LEU A 74 4.61 0.66 15.14
CA LEU A 74 5.00 -0.70 15.46
C LEU A 74 4.42 -1.63 14.41
N TRP A 75 5.22 -2.57 13.91
CA TRP A 75 4.78 -3.51 12.90
C TRP A 75 5.35 -4.90 13.16
N LEU A 76 4.62 -5.91 12.69
CA LEU A 76 5.06 -7.30 12.69
C LEU A 76 4.97 -7.89 11.28
N PRO A 77 5.82 -8.87 10.94
CA PRO A 77 5.61 -9.68 9.74
C PRO A 77 4.24 -10.38 9.80
N PRO A 78 3.49 -10.50 8.69
CA PRO A 78 2.16 -11.13 8.70
C PRO A 78 2.14 -12.52 9.34
N GLN A 79 3.20 -13.31 9.11
CA GLN A 79 3.37 -14.67 9.67
C GLN A 79 3.41 -14.72 11.21
N ALA A 80 3.76 -13.62 11.88
CA ALA A 80 3.79 -13.54 13.34
C ALA A 80 2.39 -13.31 13.95
N ILE A 81 1.41 -12.92 13.13
CA ILE A 81 0.04 -12.65 13.54
C ILE A 81 -0.81 -13.87 13.19
N ARG A 82 -1.46 -14.45 14.20
CA ARG A 82 -2.27 -15.65 14.07
C ARG A 82 -3.73 -15.29 14.17
N ASN A 83 -4.56 -15.89 13.33
CA ASN A 83 -6.01 -15.77 13.38
C ASN A 83 -6.62 -17.05 13.96
N PHE A 84 -7.41 -16.92 15.02
CA PHE A 84 -8.20 -18.02 15.56
C PHE A 84 -9.62 -17.55 15.85
N ASN A 85 -10.61 -18.13 15.16
CA ASN A 85 -12.02 -17.75 15.25
C ASN A 85 -12.27 -16.24 15.07
N GLY A 86 -11.57 -15.61 14.12
CA GLY A 86 -11.70 -14.19 13.83
C GLY A 86 -10.98 -13.26 14.80
N ARG A 87 -10.28 -13.81 15.81
CA ARG A 87 -9.42 -13.05 16.72
C ARG A 87 -7.98 -13.11 16.25
N LEU A 88 -7.37 -11.94 16.14
CA LEU A 88 -5.96 -11.79 15.80
C LEU A 88 -5.14 -11.74 17.09
N PHE A 89 -4.06 -12.52 17.14
CA PHE A 89 -3.15 -12.53 18.28
C PHE A 89 -1.71 -12.79 17.85
N ALA A 90 -0.77 -12.23 18.60
CA ALA A 90 0.65 -12.54 18.50
C ALA A 90 1.08 -13.38 19.71
N VAL A 91 2.15 -14.17 19.56
CA VAL A 91 2.76 -14.90 20.68
C VAL A 91 3.96 -14.12 21.18
N VAL A 92 3.87 -13.57 22.38
CA VAL A 92 4.93 -12.80 23.02
C VAL A 92 5.72 -13.72 23.94
N GLN A 93 7.04 -13.70 23.82
CA GLN A 93 7.96 -14.36 24.75
C GLN A 93 8.25 -13.42 25.92
N ASP A 94 7.96 -13.88 27.15
CA ASP A 94 8.22 -13.16 28.39
C ASP A 94 9.02 -14.08 29.34
N GLY A 95 10.34 -13.87 29.38
CA GLY A 95 11.27 -14.79 30.03
C GLY A 95 11.18 -16.19 29.42
N ASP A 96 10.84 -17.19 30.22
CA ASP A 96 10.69 -18.59 29.78
C ASP A 96 9.26 -18.95 29.35
N VAL A 97 8.32 -18.01 29.40
CA VAL A 97 6.89 -18.27 29.13
C VAL A 97 6.46 -17.62 27.82
N GLN A 98 5.62 -18.32 27.07
CA GLN A 98 4.94 -17.78 25.90
C GLN A 98 3.50 -17.39 26.24
N ARG A 99 3.15 -16.14 25.97
CA ARG A 99 1.80 -15.60 26.17
C ARG A 99 1.17 -15.25 24.85
N ARG A 100 -0.09 -15.64 24.66
CA ARG A 100 -0.91 -15.16 23.54
C ARG A 100 -1.46 -13.78 23.91
N THR A 101 -1.22 -12.79 23.06
CA THR A 101 -1.73 -11.44 23.24
C THR A 101 -2.58 -11.09 22.05
N ASP A 102 -3.84 -10.72 22.29
CA ASP A 102 -4.69 -10.20 21.23
C ASP A 102 -4.08 -8.92 20.68
N VAL A 103 -4.12 -8.76 19.36
CA VAL A 103 -3.60 -7.58 18.69
C VAL A 103 -4.68 -6.91 17.86
N ARG A 104 -4.62 -5.58 17.80
CA ARG A 104 -5.40 -4.79 16.85
C ARG A 104 -4.46 -4.33 15.75
N ILE A 105 -4.79 -4.66 14.51
CA ILE A 105 -3.97 -4.33 13.35
C ILE A 105 -4.49 -3.08 12.65
N GLY A 106 -3.58 -2.37 11.99
CA GLY A 106 -3.87 -1.20 11.14
C GLY A 106 -3.62 -1.53 9.67
N VAL A 107 -2.77 -0.74 9.02
CA VAL A 107 -2.41 -0.93 7.61
C VAL A 107 -1.73 -2.29 7.40
N GLU A 108 -2.23 -3.05 6.43
CA GLU A 108 -1.66 -4.32 5.99
C GLU A 108 -0.92 -4.13 4.67
N ALA A 109 0.38 -4.42 4.68
CA ALA A 109 1.24 -4.53 3.50
C ALA A 109 1.72 -5.97 3.34
N GLU A 110 2.29 -6.30 2.18
CA GLU A 110 2.73 -7.65 1.83
C GLU A 110 3.69 -8.26 2.86
N ASP A 111 4.68 -7.47 3.31
CA ASP A 111 5.71 -7.93 4.25
C ASP A 111 5.53 -7.42 5.68
N ARG A 112 4.59 -6.50 5.91
CA ARG A 112 4.45 -5.77 7.18
C ARG A 112 3.00 -5.50 7.51
N VAL A 113 2.64 -5.73 8.76
CA VAL A 113 1.33 -5.37 9.31
C VAL A 113 1.54 -4.45 10.48
N GLU A 114 0.92 -3.28 10.42
CA GLU A 114 0.90 -2.32 11.53
C GLU A 114 0.16 -2.91 12.74
N ILE A 115 0.74 -2.74 13.94
CA ILE A 115 0.09 -3.07 15.20
C ILE A 115 -0.29 -1.79 15.94
N LEU A 116 -1.60 -1.60 16.12
CA LEU A 116 -2.19 -0.48 16.84
C LEU A 116 -2.23 -0.74 18.35
N GLU A 117 -2.48 -2.00 18.76
CA GLU A 117 -2.58 -2.40 20.16
C GLU A 117 -2.12 -3.86 20.36
N GLY A 118 -1.69 -4.17 21.58
CA GLY A 118 -1.43 -5.54 22.04
C GLY A 118 0.04 -5.94 22.11
N VAL A 119 0.94 -5.17 21.49
CA VAL A 119 2.40 -5.35 21.65
C VAL A 119 3.08 -4.01 21.86
N GLU A 120 4.28 -4.06 22.45
CA GLU A 120 5.13 -2.91 22.73
C GLU A 120 6.50 -3.11 22.09
N GLU A 121 7.19 -1.99 21.83
CA GLU A 121 8.55 -2.02 21.33
C GLU A 121 9.50 -2.76 22.30
N GLY A 122 10.42 -3.56 21.75
CA GLY A 122 11.36 -4.36 22.51
C GLY A 122 10.85 -5.75 22.93
N GLN A 123 9.56 -6.05 22.73
CA GLN A 123 9.03 -7.39 22.98
C GLN A 123 9.51 -8.40 21.94
N THR A 124 9.79 -9.63 22.37
CA THR A 124 10.17 -10.73 21.48
C THR A 124 8.92 -11.48 21.03
N ILE A 125 8.71 -11.57 19.71
CA ILE A 125 7.57 -12.26 19.12
C ILE A 125 7.99 -13.61 18.54
N VAL A 126 7.22 -14.65 18.85
CA VAL A 126 7.46 -16.02 18.40
C VAL A 126 6.72 -16.28 17.10
N GLY A 127 7.47 -16.29 16.00
CA GLY A 127 7.01 -16.73 14.69
C GLY A 127 6.75 -18.24 14.62
N PRO A 128 6.08 -18.72 13.57
CA PRO A 128 5.92 -20.14 13.27
C PRO A 128 7.25 -20.83 12.91
#